data_AF-A0A1J6IAX1-F1
#
_entry.id   AF-A0A1J6IAX1-F1
#
_cell.length_a   1.000
_cell.length_b   1.000
_cell.length_c   1.000
_cell.angle_alpha   90.00
_cell.angle_beta   90.00
_cell.angle_gamma   90.00
#
_symmetry.space_group_name_H-M   'P 1'
#
loop_
_entity.id
_entity.type
_entity.pdbx_description
1 polymer ?
#
loop_
_entity_poly.entity_id
_entity_poly.type
_entity_poly.pdbx_seq_one_letter_code
_entity_poly.pdbx_strand_id
1 'polypeptide(L)'
;MKVDLEPFFPNYISSTYDKTTFAMMCYTLSDDGWARHAKVESTPVQQGLDGVKTMLIEMKEQVDKIREVTKETGIDVAKLRMDMRAPRRQGIRAFNSMTENMNKITKEVETSYESFCTKVINTLKYFLGRN
;
A
#
# COMPACT_ATOMS: atom_id res chain seq x y z
N MET A 1 -29.48 40.29 -27.82
CA MET A 1 -29.97 39.44 -28.93
C MET A 1 -31.14 38.64 -28.39
N LYS A 2 -32.39 38.95 -28.78
CA LYS A 2 -33.58 38.18 -28.37
C LYS A 2 -33.67 36.95 -29.27
N VAL A 3 -33.67 35.75 -28.69
CA VAL A 3 -33.92 34.51 -29.43
C VAL A 3 -35.43 34.43 -29.65
N ASP A 4 -35.83 34.38 -30.92
CA ASP A 4 -37.22 34.18 -31.30
C ASP A 4 -37.60 32.71 -31.06
N LEU A 5 -38.61 32.50 -30.22
CA LEU A 5 -39.10 31.19 -29.80
C LEU A 5 -40.39 30.79 -30.53
N GLU A 6 -40.90 31.62 -31.45
CA GLU A 6 -42.10 31.30 -32.24
C GLU A 6 -42.07 29.94 -32.96
N PRO A 7 -40.93 29.41 -33.45
CA PRO A 7 -40.91 28.10 -34.11
C PRO A 7 -41.14 26.90 -33.19
N PHE A 8 -41.09 27.10 -31.86
CA PHE A 8 -41.16 26.02 -30.87
C PHE A 8 -42.53 25.88 -30.19
N PHE A 9 -43.53 26.64 -30.62
CA PHE A 9 -44.89 26.39 -30.14
C PHE A 9 -45.38 25.03 -30.65
N PRO A 10 -45.77 24.10 -29.76
CA PRO A 10 -46.35 22.83 -30.18
C PRO A 10 -47.61 23.12 -31.00
N ASN A 11 -47.62 22.67 -32.25
CA ASN A 11 -48.84 22.69 -33.06
C ASN A 11 -49.87 21.80 -32.36
N TYR A 12 -50.85 22.42 -31.71
CA TYR A 12 -51.96 21.72 -31.06
C TYR A 12 -52.80 21.05 -32.13
N ILE A 13 -52.62 19.75 -32.30
CA ILE A 13 -53.44 18.96 -33.22
C ILE A 13 -54.73 18.60 -32.49
N SER A 14 -55.76 19.45 -32.59
CA SER A 14 -57.12 19.06 -32.17
C SER A 14 -57.68 18.12 -33.23
N SER A 15 -57.62 16.82 -33.01
CA SER A 15 -58.16 15.90 -33.99
C SER A 15 -58.89 14.71 -33.39
N THR A 16 -60.03 14.44 -34.00
CA THR A 16 -60.86 13.24 -33.92
C THR A 16 -60.20 12.03 -34.60
N TYR A 17 -58.87 11.93 -34.59
CA TYR A 17 -58.14 10.81 -35.18
C TYR A 17 -58.02 9.63 -34.20
N ASP A 18 -57.94 8.42 -34.75
CA ASP A 18 -57.77 7.18 -34.00
C ASP A 18 -56.43 7.18 -33.22
N LYS A 19 -56.50 6.87 -31.92
CA LYS A 19 -55.34 6.81 -31.00
C LYS A 19 -54.29 5.83 -31.49
N THR A 20 -54.72 4.78 -32.21
CA THR A 20 -53.86 3.74 -32.76
C THR A 20 -52.86 4.30 -33.78
N THR A 21 -53.31 5.22 -34.63
CA THR A 21 -52.46 5.83 -35.66
C THR A 21 -51.39 6.74 -35.07
N PHE A 22 -51.73 7.51 -34.04
CA PHE A 22 -50.76 8.38 -33.34
C PHE A 22 -49.74 7.58 -32.54
N ALA A 23 -50.17 6.50 -31.87
CA ALA A 23 -49.27 5.58 -31.19
C ALA A 23 -48.25 4.94 -32.16
N MET A 24 -48.69 4.54 -33.37
CA MET A 24 -47.80 4.02 -34.41
C MET A 24 -46.78 5.05 -34.92
N MET A 25 -47.08 6.35 -34.84
CA MET A 25 -46.15 7.43 -35.22
C MET A 25 -45.25 7.91 -34.05
N CYS A 26 -45.20 7.14 -32.96
CA CYS A 26 -44.45 7.46 -31.73
C CYS A 26 -44.95 8.71 -30.99
N TYR A 27 -46.25 9.01 -31.06
CA TYR A 27 -46.88 10.01 -30.21
C TYR A 27 -47.53 9.34 -29.00
N THR A 28 -47.41 9.97 -27.83
CA THR A 28 -48.13 9.58 -26.61
C THR A 28 -49.06 10.70 -26.16
N LEU A 29 -50.22 10.31 -25.65
CA LEU A 29 -51.20 11.25 -25.13
C LEU A 29 -50.85 11.58 -23.68
N SER A 30 -50.56 12.85 -23.41
CA SER A 30 -50.36 13.41 -22.07
C SER A 30 -51.54 14.29 -21.68
N ASP A 31 -51.56 14.75 -20.43
CA ASP A 31 -52.61 15.65 -19.94
C ASP A 31 -52.70 16.96 -20.75
N ASP A 32 -51.59 17.37 -21.39
CA ASP A 32 -51.48 18.56 -22.22
C ASP A 32 -51.58 18.28 -23.74
N GLY A 33 -52.01 17.07 -24.14
CA GLY A 33 -52.18 16.66 -25.54
C GLY A 33 -51.15 15.65 -26.05
N TRP A 34 -51.11 15.44 -27.37
CA TRP A 34 -50.22 14.45 -28.01
C TRP A 34 -48.79 14.98 -28.15
N ALA A 35 -47.82 14.29 -27.57
CA ALA A 35 -46.40 14.62 -27.65
C ALA A 35 -45.63 13.54 -28.43
N ARG A 36 -44.71 13.95 -29.32
CA ARG A 36 -43.84 13.02 -30.06
C ARG A 36 -42.67 12.60 -29.19
N HIS A 37 -42.43 11.31 -29.04
CA HIS A 37 -41.15 10.85 -28.51
C HIS A 37 -40.05 11.12 -29.53
N ALA A 38 -39.14 12.05 -29.21
CA ALA A 38 -37.83 12.04 -29.84
C ALA A 38 -37.20 10.68 -29.51
N LYS A 39 -36.78 9.93 -30.53
CA LYS A 39 -36.02 8.69 -30.35
C LYS A 39 -34.75 9.08 -29.60
N VAL A 40 -34.73 8.88 -28.28
CA VAL A 40 -33.53 9.06 -27.46
C VAL A 40 -32.60 7.93 -27.89
N GLU A 41 -31.76 8.23 -28.89
CA GLU A 41 -30.55 7.45 -29.13
C GLU A 41 -29.82 7.34 -27.81
N SER A 42 -29.46 6.11 -27.45
CA SER A 42 -28.82 5.74 -26.19
C SER A 42 -27.77 6.76 -25.79
N THR A 43 -28.06 7.50 -24.72
CA THR A 43 -27.23 8.61 -24.25
C THR A 43 -25.83 8.15 -23.83
N PRO A 44 -24.80 9.02 -23.93
CA PRO A 44 -23.41 8.74 -23.53
C PRO A 44 -23.23 8.23 -22.08
N VAL A 45 -24.25 8.40 -21.23
CA VAL A 45 -24.28 7.92 -19.84
C VAL A 45 -24.20 6.39 -19.72
N GLN A 46 -24.77 5.62 -20.65
CA GLN A 46 -24.76 4.15 -20.60
C GLN A 46 -23.39 3.55 -20.97
N GLN A 47 -22.72 4.11 -21.98
CA GLN A 47 -21.33 3.74 -22.31
C GLN A 47 -20.36 4.07 -21.17
N GLY A 48 -20.55 5.22 -20.50
CA GLY A 48 -19.78 5.56 -19.31
C GLY A 48 -19.97 4.56 -18.17
N LEU A 49 -21.21 4.11 -17.96
CA LEU A 49 -21.55 3.12 -16.93
C LEU A 49 -20.89 1.75 -17.17
N ASP A 50 -20.88 1.28 -18.42
CA ASP A 50 -20.24 0.00 -18.75
C ASP A 50 -18.71 0.08 -18.70
N GLY A 51 -18.11 1.21 -19.07
CA GLY A 51 -16.69 1.46 -18.86
C GLY A 51 -16.29 1.40 -17.38
N VAL A 52 -17.07 2.02 -16.50
CA VAL A 52 -16.84 1.99 -15.05
C VAL A 52 -16.97 0.58 -14.48
N LYS A 53 -17.96 -0.22 -14.93
CA LYS A 53 -18.11 -1.61 -14.49
C LYS A 53 -16.88 -2.45 -14.85
N THR A 54 -16.37 -2.31 -16.07
CA THR A 54 -15.18 -3.03 -16.52
C THR A 54 -13.97 -2.67 -15.66
N MET A 55 -13.72 -1.38 -15.42
CA MET A 55 -12.65 -0.94 -14.53
C MET A 55 -12.78 -1.51 -13.11
N LEU A 56 -14.01 -1.57 -12.56
CA LEU A 56 -14.22 -2.14 -11.22
C LEU A 56 -13.91 -3.64 -11.16
N ILE A 57 -14.21 -4.40 -12.21
CA ILE A 57 -13.88 -5.83 -12.30
C ILE A 57 -12.36 -6.01 -12.35
N GLU A 58 -11.67 -5.25 -13.19
CA GLU A 58 -10.21 -5.27 -13.29
C GLU A 58 -9.54 -4.86 -11.97
N MET A 59 -10.02 -3.79 -11.34
CA MET A 59 -9.53 -3.35 -10.02
C MET A 59 -9.72 -4.43 -8.97
N LYS A 60 -10.87 -5.12 -8.97
CA LYS A 60 -11.12 -6.22 -8.04
C LYS A 60 -10.11 -7.36 -8.25
N GLU A 61 -9.86 -7.76 -9.50
CA GLU A 61 -8.87 -8.80 -9.81
C GLU A 61 -7.47 -8.42 -9.33
N GLN A 62 -7.07 -7.16 -9.52
CA GLN A 62 -5.78 -6.66 -9.01
C GLN A 62 -5.72 -6.68 -7.47
N VAL A 63 -6.80 -6.29 -6.79
CA VAL A 63 -6.89 -6.35 -5.32
C VAL A 63 -6.78 -7.79 -4.81
N ASP A 64 -7.39 -8.76 -5.49
CA ASP A 64 -7.28 -10.18 -5.13
C ASP A 64 -5.83 -10.69 -5.30
N LYS A 65 -5.13 -10.31 -6.37
CA LYS A 65 -3.70 -10.62 -6.57
C LYS A 65 -2.84 -10.03 -5.45
N ILE A 66 -3.06 -8.76 -5.11
CA ILE A 66 -2.34 -8.09 -4.00
C ILE A 66 -2.55 -8.84 -2.69
N ARG A 67 -3.79 -9.27 -2.42
CA ARG A 67 -4.12 -10.02 -1.21
C ARG A 67 -3.35 -11.33 -1.11
N GLU A 68 -3.24 -12.10 -2.19
CA GLU A 68 -2.49 -13.36 -2.15
C GLU A 68 -0.98 -13.13 -1.95
N VAL A 69 -0.38 -12.17 -2.67
CA VAL A 69 1.02 -11.78 -2.45
C VAL A 69 1.26 -11.32 -1.00
N THR A 70 0.30 -10.60 -0.42
CA THR A 70 0.40 -10.14 0.97
C THR A 70 0.41 -11.30 1.97
N LYS A 71 -0.37 -12.36 1.72
CA LYS A 71 -0.36 -13.56 2.58
C LYS A 71 0.99 -14.29 2.50
N GLU A 72 1.48 -14.52 1.29
CA GLU A 72 2.77 -15.18 1.05
C GLU A 72 3.91 -14.39 1.71
N THR A 73 3.97 -13.08 1.46
CA THR A 73 4.93 -12.17 2.09
C THR A 73 4.85 -12.24 3.62
N GLY A 74 3.64 -12.30 4.18
CA GLY A 74 3.43 -12.43 5.62
C GLY A 74 4.02 -13.73 6.19
N ILE A 75 3.88 -14.85 5.47
CA ILE A 75 4.46 -16.15 5.85
C ILE A 75 5.99 -16.09 5.78
N ASP A 76 6.55 -15.55 4.71
CA ASP A 76 8.00 -15.45 4.53
C ASP A 76 8.65 -14.57 5.60
N VAL A 77 8.03 -13.43 5.92
CA VAL A 77 8.49 -12.56 7.02
C VAL A 77 8.43 -13.27 8.36
N ALA A 78 7.38 -14.06 8.62
CA ALA A 78 7.27 -14.84 9.85
C ALA A 78 8.37 -15.90 9.96
N LYS A 79 8.66 -16.61 8.87
CA LYS A 79 9.73 -17.61 8.79
C LYS A 79 11.10 -16.97 9.01
N LEU A 80 11.41 -15.89 8.28
CA LEU A 80 12.64 -15.13 8.44
C LEU A 80 12.85 -14.69 9.89
N ARG A 81 11.79 -14.20 10.56
CA ARG A 81 11.85 -13.80 11.96
C ARG A 81 12.19 -14.95 12.90
N MET A 82 11.71 -16.16 12.63
CA MET A 82 12.05 -17.34 13.42
C MET A 82 13.52 -17.75 13.19
N ASP A 83 13.94 -17.80 11.93
CA ASP A 83 15.29 -18.20 11.52
C ASP A 83 16.35 -17.25 12.11
N MET A 84 16.04 -15.96 12.24
CA MET A 84 16.94 -14.97 12.85
C MET A 84 17.07 -15.07 14.38
N ARG A 85 16.19 -15.77 15.10
CA ARG A 85 16.24 -15.81 16.58
C ARG A 85 17.46 -16.56 17.11
N ALA A 86 17.76 -17.72 16.54
CA ALA A 86 18.85 -18.55 17.03
C ALA A 86 20.23 -17.91 16.77
N PRO A 87 20.55 -17.44 15.54
CA PRO A 87 21.80 -16.72 15.27
C PRO A 87 21.96 -15.48 16.14
N ARG A 88 20.88 -14.70 16.36
CA ARG A 88 20.92 -13.53 17.26
C ARG A 88 21.33 -13.93 18.68
N ARG A 89 20.75 -15.00 19.23
CA ARG A 89 21.10 -15.50 20.58
C ARG A 89 22.54 -16.01 20.62
N GLN A 90 22.98 -16.72 19.59
CA GLN A 90 24.35 -17.22 19.50
C GLN A 90 25.36 -16.06 19.43
N GLY A 91 25.08 -15.04 18.62
CA GLY A 91 25.91 -13.84 18.53
C GLY A 91 26.05 -13.12 19.87
N ILE A 92 24.96 -12.96 20.62
CA ILE A 92 25.00 -12.38 21.99
C ILE A 92 25.89 -13.21 22.92
N ARG A 93 25.77 -14.54 22.88
CA ARG A 93 26.61 -15.43 23.73
C ARG A 93 28.09 -15.34 23.36
N ALA A 94 28.41 -15.37 22.07
CA ALA A 94 29.78 -15.26 21.59
C ALA A 94 30.41 -13.92 22.00
N PHE A 95 29.65 -12.82 21.86
CA PHE A 95 30.12 -11.50 22.25
C PHE A 95 30.38 -11.40 23.76
N ASN A 96 29.46 -11.89 24.59
CA ASN A 96 29.64 -11.89 26.04
C ASN A 96 30.88 -12.70 26.47
N SER A 97 31.10 -13.87 25.86
CA SER A 97 32.29 -14.69 26.12
C SER A 97 33.58 -13.96 25.70
N MET A 98 33.56 -13.27 24.57
CA MET A 98 34.68 -12.45 24.11
C MET A 98 34.97 -11.30 25.08
N THR A 99 33.94 -10.60 25.58
CA THR A 99 34.10 -9.55 26.59
C THR A 99 34.74 -10.08 27.87
N GLU A 100 34.32 -11.25 28.35
CA GLU A 100 34.91 -11.87 29.54
C GLU A 100 36.38 -12.23 29.32
N ASN A 101 36.71 -12.84 28.18
CA ASN A 101 38.09 -13.16 27.82
C ASN A 101 38.96 -11.91 27.70
N MET A 102 38.42 -10.83 27.10
CA MET A 102 39.13 -9.56 26.97
C MET A 102 39.45 -8.97 28.36
N ASN A 103 38.47 -8.97 29.26
CA ASN A 103 38.68 -8.51 30.64
C ASN A 103 39.75 -9.33 31.37
N LYS A 104 39.81 -10.64 31.12
CA LYS A 104 40.84 -11.51 31.70
C LYS A 104 42.22 -11.16 31.15
N ILE A 105 42.35 -10.99 29.83
CA ILE A 105 43.61 -10.59 29.18
C ILE A 105 44.09 -9.25 29.73
N THR A 106 43.20 -8.26 29.86
CA THR A 106 43.54 -6.94 30.42
C THR A 106 44.16 -7.08 31.81
N LYS A 107 43.52 -7.87 32.70
CA LYS A 107 44.04 -8.11 34.06
C LYS A 107 45.38 -8.84 34.07
N GLU A 108 45.57 -9.83 33.20
CA GLU A 108 46.83 -10.56 33.09
C GLU A 108 47.97 -9.64 32.61
N VAL A 109 47.69 -8.76 31.65
CA VAL A 109 48.65 -7.76 31.16
C VAL A 109 49.01 -6.77 32.27
N GLU A 110 48.02 -6.22 32.97
CA GLU A 110 48.24 -5.31 34.12
C GLU A 110 49.11 -5.98 35.19
N THR A 111 48.76 -7.21 35.59
CA THR A 111 49.52 -7.96 36.60
C THR A 111 50.95 -8.26 36.14
N SER A 112 51.12 -8.66 34.87
CA SER A 112 52.44 -8.93 34.30
C SER A 112 53.29 -7.67 34.25
N TYR A 113 52.70 -6.53 33.89
CA TYR A 113 53.37 -5.23 33.85
C TYR A 113 53.83 -4.81 35.25
N GLU A 114 52.98 -4.90 36.26
CA GLU A 114 53.33 -4.57 37.65
C GLU A 114 54.45 -5.47 38.18
N SER A 115 54.39 -6.77 37.87
CA SER A 115 55.45 -7.73 38.22
C SER A 115 56.78 -7.36 37.54
N PHE A 116 56.73 -6.99 36.26
CA PHE A 116 57.90 -6.54 35.51
C PHE A 116 58.52 -5.27 36.11
N CYS A 117 57.71 -4.22 36.34
CA CYS A 117 58.16 -2.98 36.95
C CYS A 117 58.81 -3.24 38.32
N THR A 118 58.19 -4.07 39.15
CA THR A 118 58.75 -4.46 40.46
C THR A 118 60.12 -5.12 40.33
N LYS A 119 60.28 -6.07 39.39
CA LYS A 119 61.57 -6.74 39.15
C LYS A 119 62.63 -5.76 38.67
N VAL A 120 62.28 -4.86 37.75
CA VAL A 120 63.20 -3.84 37.23
C VAL A 120 63.65 -2.92 38.37
N ILE A 121 62.71 -2.40 39.17
CA ILE A 121 63.01 -1.51 40.30
C ILE A 121 63.93 -2.21 41.31
N ASN A 122 63.63 -3.46 41.69
CA ASN A 122 64.45 -4.21 42.64
C ASN A 122 65.87 -4.45 42.10
N THR A 123 65.98 -4.77 40.81
CA THR A 123 67.29 -4.95 40.14
C THR A 123 68.09 -3.65 40.15
N LEU A 124 67.46 -2.52 39.85
CA LEU A 124 68.11 -1.21 39.89
C LEU A 124 68.55 -0.82 41.30
N LYS A 125 67.71 -1.05 42.31
CA LYS A 125 68.05 -0.83 43.74
C LYS A 125 69.31 -1.59 44.15
N TYR A 126 69.39 -2.87 43.77
CA TYR A 126 70.56 -3.71 44.02
C TYR A 126 71.84 -3.12 43.42
N PHE A 127 71.83 -2.73 42.14
CA PHE A 127 73.00 -2.16 41.49
C PHE A 127 73.40 -0.77 42.01
N LEU A 128 72.43 0.03 42.47
CA LEU A 128 72.68 1.38 42.99
C LEU A 128 73.03 1.41 44.49
N GLY A 129 73.07 0.26 45.17
CA GLY A 129 73.34 0.21 46.62
C GLY A 129 72.27 0.91 47.47
N ARG A 130 71.04 1.06 46.95
CA ARG A 130 69.89 1.65 47.64
C ARG A 130 68.95 0.54 48.09
N ASN A 131 69.22 -0.06 49.24
CA ASN A 131 68.32 -1.00 49.90
C ASN A 131 67.19 -0.26 50.62
#